data_AF-G6EYX1-F1
#
_entry.id   AF-G6EYX1-F1
#
_cell.length_a   1.000
_cell.length_b   1.000
_cell.length_c   1.000
_cell.angle_alpha   90.00
_cell.angle_beta   90.00
_cell.angle_gamma   90.00
#
_symmetry.space_group_name_H-M   'P 1'
#
loop_
_entity.id
_entity.type
_entity.pdbx_description
1 polymer ?
#
loop_
_entity_poly.entity_id
_entity_poly.type
_entity_poly.pdbx_seq_one_letter_code
_entity_poly.pdbx_strand_id
1 'polypeptide(L)'
;MVKKIIFVLIGCIACWWFFSPVSLQDQLYSSIKAKCKNQEKCIVRLHEITSFKWDKAYFFPYTMKDSLKVNEIVKGQTKLEQDVLTTRGVFTKNGKIVREGIFEVVYSDYYDLRFVPLFQIFPHESLDINFYLDKMQLKGMNYTGDINDFGDSMGIEYYEITPQNDQLHAGCTTFYLRAAGSKVLENQCALSLTNLNQVVLFNPKTHKEVRQQ
;
A
#
# COMPACT_ATOMS: atom_id res chain seq x y z
N MET A 1 -50.30 -4.65 11.99
CA MET A 1 -49.05 -4.63 12.77
C MET A 1 -47.82 -5.08 11.95
N VAL A 2 -47.98 -5.97 10.97
CA VAL A 2 -46.89 -6.50 10.10
C VAL A 2 -46.20 -5.42 9.23
N LYS A 3 -46.92 -4.40 8.74
CA LYS A 3 -46.34 -3.34 7.88
C LYS A 3 -45.30 -2.44 8.58
N LYS A 4 -45.36 -2.28 9.91
CA LYS A 4 -44.39 -1.46 10.67
C LYS A 4 -43.05 -2.18 10.86
N ILE A 5 -43.05 -3.51 10.90
CA ILE A 5 -41.86 -4.34 11.09
C ILE A 5 -40.98 -4.33 9.83
N ILE A 6 -41.60 -4.33 8.64
CA ILE A 6 -40.90 -4.31 7.35
C ILE A 6 -40.13 -2.99 7.14
N PHE A 7 -40.69 -1.85 7.52
CA PHE A 7 -40.02 -0.54 7.40
C PHE A 7 -38.79 -0.40 8.31
N VAL A 8 -38.82 -1.01 9.50
CA VAL A 8 -37.67 -1.01 10.42
C VAL A 8 -36.54 -1.90 9.90
N LEU A 9 -36.87 -3.06 9.34
CA LEU A 9 -35.88 -3.97 8.75
C LEU A 9 -35.16 -3.37 7.53
N ILE A 10 -35.89 -2.67 6.64
CA ILE A 10 -35.27 -2.01 5.48
C ILE A 10 -34.39 -0.83 5.91
N GLY A 11 -34.78 -0.08 6.94
CA GLY A 11 -33.97 1.01 7.51
C GLY A 11 -32.67 0.51 8.15
N CYS A 12 -32.70 -0.63 8.85
CA CYS A 12 -31.51 -1.23 9.47
C CYS A 12 -30.51 -1.78 8.44
N ILE A 13 -30.99 -2.37 7.33
CA ILE A 13 -30.11 -2.91 6.27
C ILE A 13 -29.42 -1.76 5.50
N ALA A 14 -30.13 -0.66 5.23
CA ALA A 14 -29.53 0.51 4.58
C ALA A 14 -28.46 1.18 5.46
N CYS A 15 -28.68 1.28 6.77
CA CYS A 15 -27.66 1.82 7.69
C CYS A 15 -26.41 0.95 7.73
N TRP A 16 -26.52 -0.39 7.77
CA TRP A 16 -25.34 -1.27 7.84
C TRP A 16 -24.40 -1.16 6.63
N TRP A 17 -24.92 -0.93 5.42
CA TRP A 17 -24.07 -0.70 4.25
C TRP A 17 -23.31 0.62 4.28
N PHE A 18 -23.83 1.65 4.95
CA PHE A 18 -23.11 2.92 5.11
C PHE A 18 -22.04 2.89 6.21
N PHE A 19 -22.05 1.89 7.11
CA PHE A 19 -21.16 1.85 8.28
C PHE A 19 -20.00 0.86 8.17
N SER A 20 -19.89 0.07 7.11
CA SER A 20 -18.64 -0.66 6.87
C SER A 20 -17.53 0.34 6.56
N PRO A 21 -16.48 0.44 7.40
CA PRO A 21 -15.40 1.38 7.15
C PRO A 21 -14.71 0.98 5.86
N VAL A 22 -14.82 1.82 4.83
CA VAL A 22 -14.10 1.65 3.55
C VAL A 22 -12.63 1.39 3.86
N SER A 23 -12.05 0.32 3.28
CA SER A 23 -10.68 -0.04 3.55
C SER A 23 -9.73 1.09 3.12
N LEU A 24 -8.54 1.15 3.71
CA LEU A 24 -7.55 2.16 3.31
C LEU A 24 -7.11 1.97 1.84
N GLN A 25 -7.04 0.72 1.38
CA GLN A 25 -6.78 0.36 -0.02
C GLN A 25 -7.84 0.96 -0.94
N ASP A 26 -9.12 0.72 -0.68
CA ASP A 26 -10.22 1.23 -1.53
C ASP A 26 -10.27 2.76 -1.54
N GLN A 27 -10.01 3.40 -0.39
CA GLN A 27 -9.93 4.86 -0.29
C GLN A 27 -8.82 5.41 -1.19
N LEU A 28 -7.60 4.87 -1.06
CA LEU A 28 -6.46 5.35 -1.85
C LEU A 28 -6.63 5.03 -3.34
N TYR A 29 -7.10 3.84 -3.70
CA TYR A 29 -7.42 3.48 -5.07
C TYR A 29 -8.43 4.46 -5.68
N SER A 30 -9.54 4.72 -4.99
CA SER A 30 -10.58 5.63 -5.45
C SER A 30 -10.06 7.06 -5.62
N SER A 31 -9.28 7.55 -4.66
CA SER A 31 -8.70 8.90 -4.71
C SER A 31 -7.66 9.05 -5.82
N ILE A 32 -6.81 8.04 -6.06
CA ILE A 32 -5.86 8.03 -7.17
C ILE A 32 -6.62 8.02 -8.49
N LYS A 33 -7.60 7.12 -8.66
CA LYS A 33 -8.41 7.03 -9.88
C LYS A 33 -9.12 8.36 -10.18
N ALA A 34 -9.68 9.01 -9.16
CA ALA A 34 -10.33 10.31 -9.30
C ALA A 34 -9.34 11.43 -9.69
N LYS A 35 -8.16 11.47 -9.05
CA LYS A 35 -7.13 12.50 -9.30
C LYS A 35 -6.45 12.31 -10.66
N CYS A 36 -6.12 11.07 -11.00
CA CYS A 36 -5.30 10.72 -12.16
C CYS A 36 -6.11 10.35 -13.39
N LYS A 37 -7.44 10.19 -13.29
CA LYS A 37 -8.35 9.95 -14.42
C LYS A 37 -7.88 8.79 -15.35
N ASN A 38 -7.40 7.70 -14.76
CA ASN A 38 -6.82 6.53 -15.45
C ASN A 38 -5.55 6.81 -16.29
N GLN A 39 -4.84 7.92 -16.03
CA GLN A 39 -3.51 8.11 -16.60
C GLN A 39 -2.53 7.10 -16.01
N GLU A 40 -1.68 6.51 -16.86
CA GLU A 40 -0.62 5.60 -16.42
C GLU A 40 0.46 6.30 -15.59
N LYS A 41 0.63 7.61 -15.79
CA LYS A 41 1.61 8.44 -15.08
C LYS A 41 0.95 9.72 -14.60
N CYS A 42 0.92 9.89 -13.29
CA CYS A 42 0.32 11.00 -12.58
C CYS A 42 1.16 11.31 -11.34
N ILE A 43 1.10 12.54 -10.85
CA ILE A 43 1.76 12.94 -9.60
C ILE A 43 0.68 13.25 -8.58
N VAL A 44 0.79 12.65 -7.41
CA VAL A 44 -0.11 12.89 -6.28
C VAL A 44 0.69 13.27 -5.04
N ARG A 45 0.03 13.95 -4.10
CA ARG A 45 0.53 14.11 -2.74
C ARG A 45 -0.31 13.24 -1.82
N LEU A 46 0.33 12.37 -1.05
CA LEU A 46 -0.37 11.41 -0.19
C LEU A 46 -1.39 12.10 0.74
N HIS A 47 -1.03 13.25 1.31
CA HIS A 47 -1.89 14.02 2.21
C HIS A 47 -3.12 14.62 1.53
N GLU A 48 -3.07 14.84 0.20
CA GLU A 48 -4.22 15.29 -0.58
C GLU A 48 -5.20 14.16 -0.90
N ILE A 49 -4.73 12.92 -0.94
CA ILE A 49 -5.54 11.74 -1.28
C ILE A 49 -5.95 10.91 -0.06
N THR A 50 -5.55 11.32 1.15
CA THR A 50 -6.04 10.77 2.42
C THR A 50 -7.05 11.71 3.07
N SER A 51 -8.19 11.18 3.52
CA SER A 51 -9.28 11.95 4.14
C SER A 51 -9.04 12.32 5.62
N PHE A 52 -7.97 11.80 6.22
CA PHE A 52 -7.65 11.94 7.64
C PHE A 52 -6.33 12.67 7.85
N LYS A 53 -6.16 13.28 9.02
CA LYS A 53 -4.94 14.02 9.37
C LYS A 53 -3.87 13.09 9.93
N TRP A 54 -2.65 13.22 9.42
CA TRP A 54 -1.47 12.50 9.89
C TRP A 54 -0.24 13.43 9.86
N ASP A 55 0.88 13.00 10.41
CA ASP A 55 2.19 13.66 10.32
C ASP A 55 3.29 12.73 9.78
N LYS A 56 3.15 11.42 10.01
CA LYS A 56 3.98 10.39 9.37
C LYS A 56 3.14 9.24 8.84
N ALA A 57 3.52 8.70 7.69
CA ALA A 57 3.02 7.47 7.11
C ALA A 57 4.19 6.50 6.94
N TYR A 58 4.00 5.25 7.35
CA TYR A 58 4.96 4.18 7.26
C TYR A 58 4.44 3.10 6.34
N PHE A 59 5.25 2.65 5.37
CA PHE A 59 4.90 1.51 4.52
C PHE A 59 5.93 0.40 4.70
N PHE A 60 5.48 -0.80 5.06
CA PHE A 60 6.31 -1.97 5.33
C PHE A 60 6.05 -3.02 4.24
N PRO A 61 6.99 -3.28 3.32
CA PRO A 61 6.81 -4.24 2.24
C PRO A 61 6.78 -5.68 2.76
N TYR A 62 6.28 -6.64 1.98
CA TYR A 62 6.13 -8.03 2.42
C TYR A 62 7.44 -8.77 2.71
N THR A 63 8.58 -8.25 2.23
CA THR A 63 9.92 -8.82 2.46
C THR A 63 10.39 -8.69 3.91
N MET A 64 9.62 -8.01 4.75
CA MET A 64 9.96 -7.63 6.13
C MET A 64 9.39 -8.53 7.23
N LYS A 65 8.98 -9.77 6.93
CA LYS A 65 8.26 -10.62 7.88
C LYS A 65 8.95 -10.81 9.25
N ASP A 66 10.28 -10.72 9.33
CA ASP A 66 11.02 -11.17 10.51
C ASP A 66 11.98 -10.15 11.16
N SER A 67 12.28 -8.99 10.57
CA SER A 67 13.42 -8.17 11.05
C SER A 67 13.10 -6.97 11.95
N LEU A 68 11.85 -6.49 12.02
CA LEU A 68 11.49 -5.33 12.85
C LEU A 68 10.15 -5.48 13.55
N LYS A 69 10.12 -5.15 14.86
CA LYS A 69 8.86 -4.90 15.53
C LYS A 69 8.32 -3.58 15.01
N VAL A 70 7.39 -3.62 14.06
CA VAL A 70 6.67 -2.43 13.53
C VAL A 70 6.28 -1.47 14.66
N ASN A 71 5.86 -2.01 15.80
CA ASN A 71 5.49 -1.26 17.00
C ASN A 71 6.61 -0.38 17.58
N GLU A 72 7.88 -0.78 17.46
CA GLU A 72 9.05 0.00 17.89
C GLU A 72 9.27 1.21 16.97
N ILE A 73 9.06 1.04 15.66
CA ILE A 73 9.20 2.12 14.66
C ILE A 73 8.07 3.14 14.80
N VAL A 74 6.82 2.66 14.77
CA VAL A 74 5.64 3.55 14.79
C VAL A 74 5.32 4.07 16.19
N LYS A 75 6.04 3.58 17.22
CA LYS A 75 5.84 3.90 18.65
C LYS A 75 4.39 3.73 19.11
N GLY A 76 3.73 2.68 18.62
CA GLY A 76 2.33 2.37 18.89
C GLY A 76 2.04 0.90 18.62
N GLN A 77 0.90 0.40 19.10
CA GLN A 77 0.47 -0.98 18.83
C GLN A 77 -0.36 -1.04 17.55
N THR A 78 0.16 -1.70 16.51
CA THR A 78 -0.61 -2.05 15.31
C THR A 78 -1.58 -3.19 15.62
N LYS A 79 -2.78 -3.15 15.04
CA LYS A 79 -3.77 -4.22 15.19
C LYS A 79 -3.78 -5.18 14.00
N LEU A 80 -3.16 -4.80 12.89
CA LEU A 80 -3.08 -5.62 11.70
C LEU A 80 -1.84 -6.51 11.74
N GLU A 81 -2.02 -7.78 11.44
CA GLU A 81 -0.95 -8.71 11.10
C GLU A 81 -0.70 -8.65 9.58
N GLN A 82 0.53 -8.84 9.15
CA GLN A 82 0.93 -8.73 7.74
C GLN A 82 1.22 -10.14 7.23
N ASP A 83 0.57 -10.51 6.13
CA ASP A 83 0.78 -11.80 5.50
C ASP A 83 1.84 -11.74 4.37
N VAL A 84 2.24 -12.90 3.85
CA VAL A 84 3.17 -13.03 2.73
C VAL A 84 2.54 -12.29 1.54
N LEU A 85 3.36 -11.52 0.81
CA LEU A 85 2.95 -10.77 -0.39
C LEU A 85 2.07 -9.53 -0.16
N THR A 86 1.92 -9.06 1.09
CA THR A 86 1.17 -7.83 1.37
C THR A 86 2.07 -6.70 1.89
N THR A 87 1.77 -5.45 1.53
CA THR A 87 2.41 -4.26 2.12
C THR A 87 1.53 -3.74 3.24
N ARG A 88 2.09 -3.42 4.41
CA ARG A 88 1.35 -2.77 5.50
C ARG A 88 1.59 -1.27 5.47
N GLY A 89 0.53 -0.46 5.48
CA GLY A 89 0.62 0.98 5.74
C GLY A 89 0.15 1.37 7.13
N VAL A 90 0.87 2.25 7.81
CA VAL A 90 0.52 2.79 9.13
C VAL A 90 0.66 4.30 9.11
N PHE A 91 -0.41 5.02 9.40
CA PHE A 91 -0.45 6.47 9.49
C PHE A 91 -0.53 6.90 10.95
N THR A 92 0.29 7.86 11.33
CA THR A 92 0.37 8.37 12.70
C THR A 92 0.10 9.87 12.75
N LYS A 93 -0.37 10.34 13.92
CA LYS A 93 -0.47 11.76 14.27
C LYS A 93 -0.03 11.94 15.71
N ASN A 94 0.96 12.80 15.94
CA ASN A 94 1.54 13.05 17.27
C ASN A 94 1.93 11.75 17.99
N GLY A 95 2.54 10.80 17.25
CA GLY A 95 2.96 9.50 17.76
C GLY A 95 1.84 8.48 18.02
N LYS A 96 0.58 8.77 17.63
CA LYS A 96 -0.54 7.83 17.75
C LYS A 96 -0.97 7.33 16.38
N ILE A 97 -1.26 6.04 16.25
CA ILE A 97 -1.81 5.47 15.02
C ILE A 97 -3.23 6.02 14.79
N VAL A 98 -3.45 6.65 13.63
CA VAL A 98 -4.76 7.20 13.21
C VAL A 98 -5.43 6.34 12.14
N ARG A 99 -4.63 5.61 11.35
CA ARG A 99 -5.11 4.67 10.33
C ARG A 99 -4.04 3.63 10.06
N GLU A 100 -4.45 2.41 9.75
CA GLU A 100 -3.57 1.36 9.23
C GLU A 100 -4.34 0.55 8.18
N GLY A 101 -3.63 -0.12 7.28
CA GLY A 101 -4.21 -0.95 6.23
C GLY A 101 -3.20 -1.94 5.66
N ILE A 102 -3.74 -3.00 5.07
CA ILE A 102 -2.98 -3.97 4.29
C ILE A 102 -3.29 -3.71 2.81
N PHE A 103 -2.24 -3.75 1.99
CA PHE A 103 -2.30 -3.58 0.55
C PHE A 103 -1.88 -4.89 -0.11
N GLU A 104 -2.81 -5.45 -0.86
CA GLU A 104 -2.60 -6.69 -1.60
C GLU A 104 -2.08 -6.38 -2.99
N VAL A 105 -0.95 -7.00 -3.36
CA VAL A 105 -0.40 -6.88 -4.69
C VAL A 105 -0.89 -8.03 -5.55
N VAL A 106 -1.59 -7.69 -6.62
CA VAL A 106 -2.02 -8.66 -7.63
C VAL A 106 -0.88 -8.83 -8.65
N TYR A 107 -0.09 -9.89 -8.51
CA TYR A 107 0.98 -10.25 -9.45
C TYR A 107 0.47 -11.20 -10.54
N SER A 108 0.74 -10.91 -11.81
CA SER A 108 0.29 -11.75 -12.94
C SER A 108 0.86 -13.16 -12.95
N ASP A 109 2.03 -13.37 -12.34
CA ASP A 109 2.82 -14.58 -12.53
C ASP A 109 2.77 -15.53 -11.32
N TYR A 110 2.31 -15.07 -10.15
CA TYR A 110 2.34 -15.84 -8.89
C TYR A 110 0.98 -16.43 -8.49
N TYR A 111 -0.12 -15.89 -9.00
CA TYR A 111 -1.43 -16.43 -8.72
C TYR A 111 -1.82 -17.44 -9.80
N ASP A 112 -1.35 -18.67 -9.66
CA ASP A 112 -2.00 -19.84 -10.26
C ASP A 112 -3.37 -20.01 -9.59
N LEU A 113 -4.35 -19.19 -10.00
CA LEU A 113 -5.74 -19.22 -9.56
C LEU A 113 -6.40 -20.49 -10.13
N ARG A 114 -6.01 -21.66 -9.61
CA ARG A 114 -6.70 -22.94 -9.82
C ARG A 114 -8.11 -22.91 -9.25
N PHE A 115 -8.40 -21.93 -8.39
CA PHE A 115 -9.72 -21.61 -7.90
C PHE A 115 -10.01 -20.15 -8.20
N VAL A 116 -10.62 -19.88 -9.35
CA VAL A 116 -11.35 -18.62 -9.52
C VAL A 116 -12.52 -18.70 -8.55
N PRO A 117 -12.69 -17.77 -7.60
CA PRO A 117 -13.92 -17.70 -6.84
C PRO A 117 -15.07 -17.65 -7.86
N LEU A 118 -16.02 -18.59 -7.76
CA LEU A 118 -17.19 -18.70 -8.66
C LEU A 118 -18.04 -17.41 -8.75
N PHE A 119 -17.68 -16.37 -7.97
CA PHE A 119 -18.36 -15.09 -7.85
C PHE A 119 -17.43 -13.86 -7.87
N GLN A 120 -16.26 -13.90 -8.52
CA GLN A 120 -15.54 -12.66 -8.88
C GLN A 120 -16.26 -11.97 -10.06
N ILE A 121 -17.41 -11.35 -9.77
CA ILE A 121 -18.24 -10.65 -10.75
C ILE A 121 -17.71 -9.23 -11.04
N PHE A 122 -16.75 -8.75 -10.23
CA PHE A 122 -16.20 -7.40 -10.33
C PHE A 122 -14.67 -7.42 -10.27
N PRO A 123 -13.99 -6.54 -11.03
CA PRO A 123 -12.54 -6.40 -10.97
C PRO A 123 -12.12 -6.06 -9.54
N HIS A 124 -11.07 -6.71 -9.05
CA HIS A 124 -10.53 -6.46 -7.72
C HIS A 124 -9.78 -5.12 -7.76
N GLU A 125 -10.29 -4.12 -7.04
CA GLU A 125 -9.64 -2.82 -6.92
C GLU A 125 -8.42 -2.96 -6.01
N SER A 126 -7.24 -3.12 -6.63
CA SER A 126 -5.97 -3.30 -5.91
C SER A 126 -5.11 -2.05 -5.98
N LEU A 127 -4.33 -1.83 -4.91
CA LEU A 127 -3.31 -0.79 -4.86
C LEU A 127 -1.96 -1.45 -4.62
N ASP A 128 -1.10 -1.42 -5.62
CA ASP A 128 0.29 -1.82 -5.47
C ASP A 128 1.09 -0.67 -4.87
N ILE A 129 1.62 -0.89 -3.66
CA ILE A 129 2.58 0.02 -3.04
C ILE A 129 3.93 -0.65 -3.16
N ASN A 130 4.53 -0.43 -4.32
CA ASN A 130 5.79 -1.02 -4.69
C ASN A 130 6.86 0.04 -4.80
N PHE A 131 7.65 0.07 -3.76
CA PHE A 131 8.87 0.81 -3.70
C PHE A 131 9.97 -0.27 -3.70
N TYR A 132 10.61 -0.49 -4.83
CA TYR A 132 11.85 -1.27 -4.90
C TYR A 132 12.97 -0.32 -5.28
N LEU A 133 14.16 -0.60 -4.76
CA LEU A 133 15.40 0.04 -5.19
C LEU A 133 16.32 -1.03 -5.75
N ASP A 134 16.79 -0.82 -6.97
CA ASP A 134 17.90 -1.58 -7.52
C ASP A 134 19.24 -0.91 -7.19
N LYS A 135 20.34 -1.66 -7.34
CA LYS A 135 21.70 -1.16 -7.10
C LYS A 135 22.04 0.10 -7.93
N MET A 136 21.52 0.22 -9.16
CA MET A 136 21.81 1.40 -9.99
C MET A 136 21.13 2.65 -9.43
N GLN A 137 19.89 2.51 -8.98
CA GLN A 137 19.15 3.58 -8.31
C GLN A 137 19.87 4.03 -7.03
N LEU A 138 20.38 3.09 -6.22
CA LEU A 138 21.16 3.43 -5.02
C LEU A 138 22.49 4.14 -5.31
N LYS A 139 23.20 3.76 -6.39
CA LYS A 139 24.40 4.51 -6.83
C LYS A 139 24.07 5.97 -7.14
N GLY A 140 22.88 6.23 -7.68
CA GLY A 140 22.39 7.57 -7.96
C GLY A 140 22.06 8.40 -6.70
N MET A 141 21.94 7.76 -5.53
CA MET A 141 21.56 8.42 -4.27
C MET A 141 22.74 8.93 -3.44
N ASN A 142 23.95 9.01 -4.02
CA ASN A 142 25.19 9.36 -3.30
C ASN A 142 25.41 8.53 -2.02
N TYR A 143 24.98 7.26 -2.03
CA TYR A 143 25.19 6.36 -0.90
C TYR A 143 26.68 6.21 -0.59
N THR A 144 27.05 6.42 0.67
CA THR A 144 28.46 6.45 1.12
C THR A 144 28.98 5.12 1.65
N GLY A 145 28.14 4.08 1.75
CA GLY A 145 28.55 2.74 2.16
C GLY A 145 28.92 1.83 0.98
N ASP A 146 29.28 0.57 1.27
CA ASP A 146 29.59 -0.41 0.24
C ASP A 146 28.30 -0.97 -0.37
N ILE A 147 28.07 -0.68 -1.65
CA ILE A 147 26.88 -1.18 -2.36
C ILE A 147 26.84 -2.71 -2.48
N ASN A 148 28.00 -3.38 -2.34
CA ASN A 148 28.07 -4.84 -2.33
C ASN A 148 27.54 -5.44 -1.03
N ASP A 149 27.26 -4.62 -0.01
CA ASP A 149 26.53 -5.07 1.18
C ASP A 149 25.07 -5.43 0.89
N PHE A 150 24.57 -5.13 -0.32
CA PHE A 150 23.21 -5.43 -0.75
C PHE A 150 23.16 -6.50 -1.85
N GLY A 151 22.11 -7.34 -1.81
CA GLY A 151 21.76 -8.25 -2.90
C GLY A 151 21.30 -7.51 -4.15
N ASP A 152 21.08 -8.23 -5.25
CA ASP A 152 20.65 -7.62 -6.53
C ASP A 152 19.27 -6.96 -6.45
N SER A 153 18.42 -7.45 -5.55
CA SER A 153 17.26 -6.74 -5.03
C SER A 153 17.56 -6.25 -3.61
N MET A 154 17.33 -4.96 -3.37
CA MET A 154 17.53 -4.38 -2.03
C MET A 154 16.20 -4.40 -1.30
N GLY A 155 16.15 -5.20 -0.23
CA GLY A 155 15.03 -5.18 0.70
C GLY A 155 15.01 -3.84 1.42
N ILE A 156 14.00 -3.03 1.14
CA ILE A 156 13.76 -1.81 1.88
C ILE A 156 12.89 -2.18 3.08
N GLU A 157 13.25 -1.71 4.26
CA GLU A 157 12.54 -2.13 5.47
C GLU A 157 11.23 -1.39 5.65
N TYR A 158 11.26 -0.08 5.46
CA TYR A 158 10.05 0.71 5.44
C TYR A 158 10.31 2.07 4.79
N TYR A 159 9.21 2.72 4.44
CA TYR A 159 9.20 4.09 3.93
C TYR A 159 8.61 4.99 5.00
N GLU A 160 9.33 6.05 5.38
CA GLU A 160 8.76 7.12 6.19
C GLU A 160 8.39 8.29 5.27
N ILE A 161 7.10 8.55 5.16
CA ILE A 161 6.56 9.67 4.40
C ILE A 161 5.97 10.70 5.38
N THR A 162 6.21 11.96 5.11
CA THR A 162 5.73 13.15 5.83
C THR A 162 5.07 14.10 4.83
N PRO A 163 4.21 15.03 5.25
CA PRO A 163 3.62 16.01 4.33
C PRO A 163 4.64 16.88 3.58
N GLN A 164 5.90 16.94 4.03
CA GLN A 164 6.98 17.66 3.35
C GLN A 164 7.58 16.87 2.19
N ASN A 165 7.41 15.55 2.16
CA ASN A 165 8.07 14.65 1.22
C ASN A 165 7.10 13.55 0.73
N ASP A 166 5.83 13.88 0.50
CA ASP A 166 4.81 12.89 0.13
C ASP A 166 4.34 12.96 -1.32
N GLN A 167 5.16 13.57 -2.17
CA GLN A 167 4.93 13.54 -3.60
C GLN A 167 5.27 12.14 -4.14
N LEU A 168 4.30 11.49 -4.76
CA LEU A 168 4.39 10.13 -5.28
C LEU A 168 4.00 10.09 -6.75
N HIS A 169 4.67 9.22 -7.51
CA HIS A 169 4.16 8.77 -8.79
C HIS A 169 2.97 7.87 -8.52
N ALA A 170 1.88 8.11 -9.25
CA ALA A 170 0.70 7.29 -9.21
C ALA A 170 0.26 6.97 -10.64
N GLY A 171 -0.45 5.87 -10.79
CA GLY A 171 -1.07 5.51 -12.05
C GLY A 171 -2.06 4.39 -11.83
N CYS A 172 -3.01 4.24 -12.73
CA CYS A 172 -3.86 3.07 -12.76
C CYS A 172 -3.75 2.43 -14.13
N THR A 173 -3.62 1.11 -14.13
CA THR A 173 -3.53 0.32 -15.35
C THR A 173 -4.52 -0.82 -15.29
N THR A 174 -4.91 -1.26 -16.47
CA THR A 174 -5.80 -2.39 -16.64
C THR A 174 -5.01 -3.51 -17.30
N PHE A 175 -4.94 -4.66 -16.67
CA PHE A 175 -4.25 -5.82 -17.21
C PHE A 175 -5.14 -7.06 -17.23
N TYR A 176 -4.71 -8.06 -18.01
CA TYR A 176 -5.40 -9.34 -18.09
C TYR A 176 -4.66 -10.36 -17.24
N LEU A 177 -5.36 -10.93 -16.26
CA LEU A 177 -4.92 -12.13 -15.57
C LEU A 177 -5.41 -13.37 -16.32
N ARG A 178 -4.57 -14.41 -16.36
CA ARG A 178 -5.01 -15.75 -16.75
C ARG A 178 -5.39 -16.50 -15.48
N ALA A 179 -6.68 -16.75 -15.30
CA ALA A 179 -7.20 -17.50 -14.16
C ALA A 179 -8.07 -18.64 -14.68
N ALA A 180 -7.70 -19.89 -14.36
CA ALA A 180 -8.37 -21.11 -14.84
C ALA A 180 -8.75 -21.12 -16.34
N GLY A 181 -7.82 -20.70 -17.21
CA GLY A 181 -8.03 -20.66 -18.66
C GLY A 181 -8.88 -19.49 -19.18
N SER A 182 -9.38 -18.62 -18.31
CA SER A 182 -10.10 -17.40 -18.68
C SER A 182 -9.20 -16.16 -18.56
N LYS A 183 -9.49 -15.13 -19.37
CA LYS A 183 -8.89 -13.79 -19.23
C LYS A 183 -9.79 -12.95 -18.33
N VAL A 184 -9.30 -12.62 -17.13
CA VAL A 184 -9.98 -11.72 -16.19
C VAL A 184 -9.34 -10.34 -16.34
N LEU A 185 -10.18 -9.31 -16.46
CA LEU A 185 -9.72 -7.92 -16.53
C LEU A 185 -9.56 -7.41 -15.09
N GLU A 186 -8.36 -6.99 -14.73
CA GLU A 186 -8.07 -6.39 -13.43
C GLU A 186 -7.66 -4.93 -13.57
N ASN A 187 -8.12 -4.11 -12.63
CA ASN A 187 -7.71 -2.72 -12.51
C ASN A 187 -6.86 -2.57 -11.25
N GLN A 188 -5.64 -2.09 -11.44
CA GLN A 188 -4.73 -1.84 -10.34
C GLN A 188 -4.23 -0.42 -10.43
N CYS A 189 -4.26 0.28 -9.31
CA CYS A 189 -3.49 1.50 -9.17
C CYS A 189 -2.15 1.17 -8.49
N ALA A 190 -1.14 1.99 -8.75
CA ALA A 190 0.16 1.86 -8.11
C ALA A 190 0.61 3.20 -7.54
N LEU A 191 1.36 3.13 -6.44
CA LEU A 191 2.13 4.25 -5.90
C LEU A 191 3.62 3.89 -5.94
N SER A 192 4.43 4.81 -6.44
CA SER A 192 5.89 4.74 -6.40
C SER A 192 6.51 6.09 -6.03
N LEU A 193 7.77 6.08 -5.57
CA LEU A 193 8.43 7.30 -5.09
C LEU A 193 8.75 8.22 -6.25
N THR A 194 8.53 9.52 -6.08
CA THR A 194 9.11 10.53 -6.99
C THR A 194 10.56 10.85 -6.65
N ASN A 195 10.96 10.64 -5.39
CA ASN A 195 12.30 10.96 -4.92
C ASN A 195 12.76 9.92 -3.89
N LEU A 196 13.93 9.34 -4.14
CA LEU A 196 14.52 8.32 -3.28
C LEU A 196 15.04 8.89 -1.95
N ASN A 197 15.14 10.21 -1.81
CA ASN A 197 15.42 10.90 -0.54
C ASN A 197 14.33 10.72 0.53
N GLN A 198 13.21 10.10 0.15
CA GLN A 198 12.11 9.73 1.03
C GLN A 198 12.30 8.34 1.68
N VAL A 199 13.36 7.60 1.32
CA VAL A 199 13.57 6.21 1.76
C VAL A 199 14.55 6.14 2.93
N VAL A 200 14.14 5.47 4.00
CA VAL A 200 15.06 4.99 5.03
C VAL A 200 15.54 3.62 4.60
N LEU A 201 16.83 3.53 4.28
CA LEU A 201 17.47 2.28 3.91
C LEU A 201 18.06 1.64 5.17
N PHE A 202 18.05 0.32 5.21
CA PHE A 202 18.76 -0.44 6.22
C PHE A 202 19.85 -1.26 5.56
N ASN A 203 21.08 -1.13 6.03
CA ASN A 203 22.14 -1.99 5.57
C ASN A 203 22.01 -3.34 6.29
N PRO A 204 21.68 -4.44 5.58
CA PRO A 204 21.38 -5.73 6.20
C PRO A 204 22.60 -6.37 6.86
N LYS A 205 23.82 -5.98 6.46
CA LYS A 205 25.08 -6.50 7.02
C LYS A 205 25.47 -5.79 8.32
N THR A 206 25.21 -4.48 8.41
CA THR A 206 25.60 -3.67 9.57
C THR A 206 24.47 -3.44 10.57
N HIS A 207 23.24 -3.78 10.18
CA HIS A 207 22.03 -3.51 10.92
C HIS A 207 21.84 -2.04 11.34
N LYS A 208 22.18 -1.11 10.44
CA LYS A 208 22.07 0.33 10.67
C LYS A 208 21.19 1.00 9.64
N GLU A 209 20.40 1.96 10.12
CA GLU A 209 19.75 2.96 9.27
C GLU A 209 20.82 3.72 8.48
N VAL A 210 20.63 3.75 7.17
CA VAL A 210 21.36 4.62 6.26
C VAL A 210 20.47 5.83 6.02
N ARG A 211 20.83 6.94 6.65
CA ARG A 211 20.25 8.24 6.34
C ARG A 211 21.10 8.92 5.30
N GLN A 212 20.43 9.51 4.32
CA GLN A 212 21.06 10.31 3.29
C GLN A 212 21.51 11.64 3.91
N GLN A 213 22.67 12.14 3.46
CA GLN A 213 23.19 13.45 3.86
C GLN A 213 22.67 14.55 2.95
#